data_AF-A0A3G1KWM6-F1
#
_entry.id   AF-A0A3G1KWM6-F1
#
_cell.length_a   1.000
_cell.length_b   1.000
_cell.length_c   1.000
_cell.angle_alpha   90.00
_cell.angle_beta   90.00
_cell.angle_gamma   90.00
#
_symmetry.space_group_name_H-M   'P 1'
#
loop_
_entity.id
_entity.type
_entity.pdbx_description
1 polymer ?
#
loop_
_entity_poly.entity_id
_entity_poly.type
_entity_poly.pdbx_seq_one_letter_code
_entity_poly.pdbx_strand_id
1 'polypeptide(L)'
;MKSTRTAAVCLSVAMVVILLASLTGCQSSAQDDMQQQAELALISLSNGAAAFAPYSEVPVTLSPAVETYRVAADLSNLTNKDRFDFSPEAQKLLGKNGFVVAPSSHREFFSVYEINRYETIPNFVTTDAMLHNYHL
;
A
#
# COMPACT_ATOMS: atom_id res chain seq x y z
N MET A 1 -32.29 -52.90 10.34
CA MET A 1 -31.40 -51.89 10.99
C MET A 1 -30.02 -51.73 10.33
N LYS A 2 -29.55 -52.65 9.48
CA LYS A 2 -28.22 -52.55 8.81
C LYS A 2 -28.25 -51.69 7.53
N SER A 3 -29.35 -51.74 6.75
CA SER A 3 -29.50 -51.02 5.47
C SER A 3 -29.68 -49.50 5.61
N THR A 4 -30.32 -49.03 6.67
CA THR A 4 -30.51 -47.59 6.94
C THR A 4 -29.21 -46.92 7.37
N ARG A 5 -28.33 -47.65 8.08
CA ARG A 5 -26.99 -47.17 8.46
C ARG A 5 -26.05 -47.10 7.26
N THR A 6 -26.07 -48.09 6.37
CA THR A 6 -25.28 -48.03 5.13
C THR A 6 -25.77 -46.94 4.19
N ALA A 7 -27.08 -46.71 4.09
CA ALA A 7 -27.64 -45.61 3.30
C ALA A 7 -27.25 -44.23 3.86
N ALA A 8 -27.30 -44.06 5.19
CA ALA A 8 -26.87 -42.81 5.84
C ALA A 8 -25.37 -42.55 5.68
N VAL A 9 -24.53 -43.60 5.77
CA VAL A 9 -23.08 -43.49 5.53
C VAL A 9 -22.80 -43.11 4.07
N CYS A 10 -23.44 -43.77 3.09
CA CYS A 10 -23.28 -43.41 1.68
C CYS A 10 -23.74 -41.97 1.39
N LEU A 11 -24.84 -41.52 2.01
CA LEU A 11 -25.33 -40.15 1.85
C LEU A 11 -24.39 -39.12 2.46
N SER A 12 -23.79 -39.42 3.61
CA SER A 12 -22.79 -38.55 4.25
C SER A 12 -21.49 -38.48 3.44
N VAL A 13 -21.02 -39.60 2.88
CA VAL A 13 -19.84 -39.63 2.00
C VAL A 13 -20.12 -38.86 0.71
N ALA A 14 -21.30 -39.00 0.12
CA ALA A 14 -21.69 -38.25 -1.07
C ALA A 14 -21.73 -36.73 -0.80
N MET A 15 -22.28 -36.30 0.35
CA MET A 15 -22.27 -34.88 0.73
C MET A 15 -20.85 -34.33 0.91
N VAL A 16 -19.94 -35.08 1.54
CA VAL A 16 -18.55 -34.65 1.74
C VAL A 16 -17.81 -34.54 0.41
N VAL A 17 -18.03 -35.47 -0.53
CA VAL A 17 -17.43 -35.41 -1.87
C VAL A 17 -17.95 -34.21 -2.66
N ILE A 18 -19.24 -33.90 -2.57
CA ILE A 18 -19.83 -32.71 -3.23
C ILE A 18 -19.25 -31.42 -2.63
N LEU A 19 -19.05 -31.36 -1.31
CA LEU A 19 -18.46 -30.21 -0.63
C LEU A 19 -16.98 -29.98 -0.99
N LEU A 20 -16.25 -31.05 -1.26
CA LEU A 20 -14.85 -30.98 -1.69
C LEU A 20 -14.73 -30.61 -3.17
N ALA A 21 -15.67 -31.04 -4.01
CA ALA A 21 -15.70 -30.70 -5.44
C ALA A 21 -16.09 -29.23 -5.70
N SER A 22 -16.83 -28.58 -4.79
CA SER A 22 -17.16 -27.15 -4.90
C SER A 22 -16.00 -26.22 -4.49
N LEU A 23 -14.93 -26.74 -3.88
CA LEU A 23 -13.71 -25.98 -3.59
C LEU A 23 -12.71 -25.98 -4.77
N THR A 24 -12.88 -26.87 -5.75
CA THR A 24 -12.18 -26.82 -7.03
C THR A 24 -12.86 -25.81 -7.96
N GLY A 25 -12.59 -24.53 -7.71
CA GLY A 25 -12.87 -23.48 -8.69
C GLY A 25 -12.09 -23.74 -9.98
N CYS A 26 -12.73 -23.53 -11.13
CA CYS A 26 -12.04 -23.49 -12.41
C CYS A 26 -11.00 -22.36 -12.36
N GLN A 27 -9.72 -22.72 -12.22
CA GLN A 27 -8.62 -21.81 -12.49
C GLN A 27 -8.61 -21.59 -14.01
N SER A 28 -9.33 -20.57 -14.47
CA SER A 28 -9.12 -20.05 -15.81
C SER A 28 -7.67 -19.59 -15.84
N SER A 29 -6.82 -20.33 -16.54
CA SER A 29 -5.48 -19.89 -16.88
C SER A 29 -5.61 -18.66 -17.76
N ALA A 30 -5.69 -17.49 -17.14
CA ALA A 30 -5.47 -16.20 -17.78
C ALA A 30 -3.98 -16.07 -18.09
N GLN A 31 -3.54 -16.82 -19.08
CA GLN A 31 -2.30 -16.69 -19.84
C GLN A 31 -2.72 -17.18 -21.23
N ASP A 32 -2.89 -16.33 -22.23
CA ASP A 32 -1.84 -15.49 -22.76
C ASP A 32 -2.49 -14.44 -23.69
N ASP A 33 -2.76 -13.23 -23.18
CA ASP A 33 -3.10 -12.06 -24.00
C ASP A 33 -2.31 -10.83 -23.51
N MET A 34 -1.07 -11.08 -23.06
CA MET A 34 -0.12 -10.03 -22.69
C MET A 34 0.94 -9.89 -23.79
N GLN A 35 0.51 -9.82 -25.05
CA GLN A 35 1.40 -9.49 -26.17
C GLN A 35 0.90 -8.39 -27.09
N GLN A 36 -0.18 -7.68 -26.77
CA GLN A 36 -0.67 -6.60 -27.64
C GLN A 36 -0.96 -5.29 -26.93
N GLN A 37 0.04 -4.81 -26.18
CA GLN A 37 0.14 -3.39 -25.80
C GLN A 37 1.60 -3.01 -25.48
N ALA A 38 2.52 -3.44 -26.34
CA ALA A 38 3.90 -2.94 -26.37
C ALA A 38 4.18 -2.16 -27.67
N GLU A 39 3.14 -1.63 -28.31
CA GLU A 39 3.27 -0.78 -29.49
C GLU A 39 2.25 0.36 -29.48
N LEU A 40 2.03 0.98 -28.32
CA LEU A 40 1.93 2.44 -28.36
C LEU A 40 3.36 2.90 -28.44
N ALA A 41 3.86 2.99 -29.68
CA ALA A 41 5.09 3.68 -30.00
C ALA A 41 5.15 4.91 -29.08
N LEU A 42 6.16 4.96 -28.22
CA LEU A 42 6.64 6.20 -27.65
C LEU A 42 6.62 7.16 -28.82
N ILE A 43 5.63 8.07 -28.84
CA ILE A 43 5.63 9.19 -29.76
C ILE A 43 7.00 9.77 -29.52
N SER A 44 7.87 9.55 -30.50
CA SER A 44 9.21 10.10 -30.50
C SER A 44 8.95 11.58 -30.37
N LEU A 45 9.14 12.10 -29.16
CA LEU A 45 9.21 13.51 -28.90
C LEU A 45 10.39 13.92 -29.75
N SER A 46 10.10 14.36 -30.97
CA SER A 46 11.06 15.01 -31.83
C SER A 46 11.86 15.95 -30.93
N ASN A 47 13.18 15.99 -31.04
CA ASN A 47 14.09 16.79 -30.24
C ASN A 47 13.74 18.30 -30.10
N GLY A 48 12.61 18.78 -30.60
CA GLY A 48 11.92 19.96 -30.08
C GLY A 48 11.23 19.63 -28.75
N ALA A 49 11.79 20.17 -27.68
CA ALA A 49 11.23 20.15 -26.33
C ALA A 49 9.72 20.45 -26.30
N ALA A 50 8.87 19.44 -26.42
CA ALA A 50 7.52 19.50 -25.87
C ALA A 50 7.67 19.29 -24.35
N ALA A 51 8.30 20.26 -23.69
CA ALA A 51 8.18 20.39 -22.25
C ALA A 51 6.69 20.58 -21.98
N PHE A 52 6.09 19.65 -21.24
CA PHE A 52 4.74 19.82 -20.70
C PHE A 52 4.77 21.04 -19.77
N ALA A 53 4.48 22.22 -20.32
CA ALA A 53 4.67 23.54 -19.72
C ALA A 53 6.09 23.79 -19.15
N PRO A 54 6.74 24.93 -19.44
CA PRO A 54 7.98 25.28 -18.75
C PRO A 54 7.69 25.46 -17.25
N TYR A 55 8.32 24.63 -16.41
CA TYR A 55 8.33 24.86 -14.97
C TYR A 55 9.26 26.05 -14.67
N SER A 56 8.71 27.10 -14.07
CA SER A 56 9.49 28.19 -13.51
C SER A 56 9.37 28.11 -12.00
N GLU A 57 10.49 27.88 -11.31
CA GLU A 57 10.51 28.01 -9.85
C GLU A 57 10.10 29.42 -9.47
N VAL A 58 9.05 29.53 -8.67
CA VAL A 58 8.67 30.79 -8.04
C VAL A 58 9.49 30.90 -6.75
N PRO A 59 10.36 31.91 -6.61
CA PRO A 59 11.15 32.05 -5.40
C PRO A 59 10.21 32.31 -4.23
N VAL A 60 10.21 31.41 -3.25
CA VAL A 60 9.43 31.56 -2.01
C VAL A 60 10.38 31.97 -0.89
N THR A 61 10.27 33.21 -0.41
CA THR A 61 10.97 33.64 0.81
C THR A 61 10.15 33.23 2.02
N LEU A 62 10.57 32.16 2.68
CA LEU A 62 9.94 31.69 3.92
C LEU A 62 10.87 31.96 5.10
N SER A 63 10.35 32.61 6.13
CA SER A 63 10.95 32.59 7.46
C SER A 63 10.26 31.49 8.25
N PRO A 64 10.94 30.39 8.60
CA PRO A 64 10.35 29.36 9.45
C PRO A 64 9.88 30.00 10.76
N ALA A 65 8.62 29.74 11.13
CA ALA A 65 8.03 30.24 12.39
C ALA A 65 8.30 29.31 13.58
N VAL A 66 8.95 28.18 13.34
CA VAL A 66 9.25 27.16 14.35
C VAL A 66 10.72 27.21 14.74
N GLU A 67 10.99 26.99 16.02
CA GLU A 67 12.36 26.85 16.52
C GLU A 67 13.05 25.64 15.88
N THR A 68 14.37 25.74 15.72
CA THR A 68 15.18 24.65 15.20
C THR A 68 15.17 23.49 16.19
N TYR A 69 14.83 22.30 15.72
CA TYR A 69 14.88 21.07 16.50
C TYR A 69 15.75 20.02 15.82
N ARG A 70 16.19 19.02 16.59
CA ARG A 70 16.94 17.87 16.08
C ARG A 70 16.39 16.60 16.69
N VAL A 71 16.26 15.55 15.89
CA VAL A 71 15.89 14.22 16.38
C VAL A 71 17.12 13.57 17.03
N ALA A 72 16.96 13.04 18.24
CA ALA A 72 18.02 12.32 18.93
C ALA A 72 18.27 10.97 18.23
N ALA A 73 19.53 10.50 18.21
CA ALA A 73 19.89 9.25 17.53
C ALA A 73 19.19 8.00 18.12
N ASP A 74 18.81 8.07 19.39
CA ASP A 74 18.04 7.05 20.11
C ASP A 74 16.53 7.30 20.10
N LEU A 75 16.08 8.33 19.36
CA LEU A 75 14.71 8.80 19.28
C LEU A 75 14.10 9.19 20.63
N SER A 76 14.91 9.40 21.67
CA SER A 76 14.44 9.67 23.05
C SER A 76 13.58 10.92 23.17
N ASN A 77 13.77 11.88 22.27
CA ASN A 77 13.01 13.11 22.21
C ASN A 77 11.82 13.08 21.26
N LEU A 78 11.49 11.92 20.69
CA LEU A 78 10.25 11.72 19.96
C LEU A 78 9.15 11.30 20.93
N THR A 79 8.06 12.06 20.93
CA THR A 79 6.79 11.57 21.47
C THR A 79 6.38 10.31 20.70
N ASN A 80 5.47 9.50 21.24
CA ASN A 80 4.86 8.33 20.59
C ASN A 80 5.77 7.26 19.96
N LYS A 81 7.09 7.30 20.18
CA LYS A 81 8.06 6.32 19.64
C LYS A 81 7.74 4.88 20.07
N ASP A 82 7.14 4.72 21.24
CA ASP A 82 6.73 3.46 21.84
C ASP A 82 5.52 2.81 21.14
N ARG A 83 4.87 3.54 20.23
CA ARG A 83 3.74 3.04 19.42
C ARG A 83 4.19 2.37 18.12
N PHE A 84 5.48 2.36 17.83
CA PHE A 84 6.02 1.86 16.58
C PHE A 84 7.24 0.96 16.83
N ASP A 85 7.34 -0.11 16.05
CA ASP A 85 8.54 -0.91 15.98
C ASP A 85 9.45 -0.38 14.87
N PHE A 86 10.68 -0.06 15.22
CA PHE A 86 11.68 0.44 14.27
C PHE A 86 12.76 -0.61 14.01
N SER A 87 13.06 -0.85 12.74
CA SER A 87 14.32 -1.52 12.40
C SER A 87 15.50 -0.60 12.75
N PRO A 88 16.71 -1.16 12.99
CA PRO A 88 17.90 -0.34 13.23
C PRO A 88 18.18 0.67 12.11
N GLU A 89 17.89 0.31 10.86
CA GLU A 89 18.03 1.19 9.70
C GLU A 89 16.99 2.31 9.71
N ALA A 90 15.72 1.99 10.03
CA ALA A 90 14.66 2.99 10.12
C ALA A 90 14.95 4.02 11.22
N GLN A 91 15.42 3.57 12.38
CA GLN A 91 15.83 4.45 13.47
C GLN A 91 16.96 5.40 13.04
N LYS A 92 17.98 4.89 12.34
CA LYS A 92 19.09 5.70 11.83
C LYS A 92 18.62 6.74 10.82
N LEU A 93 17.77 6.36 9.87
CA LEU A 93 17.22 7.27 8.85
C LEU A 93 16.33 8.34 9.49
N LEU A 94 15.49 7.95 10.45
CA LEU A 94 14.61 8.87 11.17
C LEU A 94 15.42 9.91 11.98
N GLY A 95 16.47 9.47 12.69
CA GLY A 95 17.37 10.38 13.41
C GLY A 95 18.12 11.36 12.49
N LYS A 96 18.47 10.92 11.27
CA LYS A 96 19.19 11.75 10.30
C LYS A 96 18.29 12.72 9.55
N ASN A 97 17.13 12.26 9.08
CA ASN A 97 16.30 12.98 8.11
C ASN A 97 15.03 13.58 8.74
N GLY A 98 14.65 13.14 9.95
CA GLY A 98 13.35 13.46 10.54
C GLY A 98 12.17 12.69 9.94
N PHE A 99 12.41 11.85 8.93
CA PHE A 99 11.43 10.94 8.35
C PHE A 99 12.11 9.68 7.80
N VAL A 100 11.33 8.63 7.58
CA VAL A 100 11.76 7.40 6.91
C VAL A 100 10.61 6.87 6.05
N VAL A 101 10.93 6.29 4.90
CA VAL A 101 9.98 5.55 4.07
C VAL A 101 10.22 4.07 4.30
N ALA A 102 9.18 3.33 4.66
CA ALA A 102 9.24 1.90 4.91
C ALA A 102 8.27 1.16 3.98
N PRO A 103 8.61 -0.07 3.56
CA PRO A 103 7.68 -0.89 2.79
C PRO A 103 6.41 -1.18 3.61
N SER A 104 5.27 -1.24 2.93
CA SER A 104 3.98 -1.56 3.53
C SER A 104 3.35 -2.76 2.82
N SER A 105 2.63 -3.59 3.59
CA SER A 105 1.81 -4.67 3.05
C SER A 105 0.39 -4.22 2.67
N HIS A 106 0.04 -2.96 2.94
CA HIS A 106 -1.25 -2.40 2.54
C HIS A 106 -1.28 -2.22 1.03
N ARG A 107 -2.37 -2.68 0.39
CA ARG A 107 -2.55 -2.53 -1.05
C ARG A 107 -2.85 -1.09 -1.45
N GLU A 108 -3.54 -0.37 -0.58
CA GLU A 108 -3.97 1.01 -0.79
C GLU A 108 -3.65 1.86 0.45
N PHE A 109 -3.38 3.14 0.26
CA PHE A 109 -2.99 4.02 1.36
C PHE A 109 -4.14 4.29 2.34
N PHE A 110 -5.41 4.17 1.92
CA PHE A 110 -6.56 4.42 2.80
C PHE A 110 -6.59 3.49 4.01
N SER A 111 -6.03 2.27 3.89
CA SER A 111 -5.94 1.33 5.01
C SER A 111 -5.12 1.92 6.17
N VAL A 112 -4.05 2.65 5.85
CA VAL A 112 -3.22 3.34 6.86
C VAL A 112 -4.04 4.44 7.55
N TYR A 113 -4.85 5.20 6.81
CA TYR A 113 -5.68 6.26 7.38
C TYR A 113 -6.78 5.71 8.29
N GLU A 114 -7.39 4.59 7.91
CA GLU A 114 -8.39 3.92 8.73
C GLU A 114 -7.79 3.39 10.03
N ILE A 115 -6.65 2.69 9.96
CA ILE A 115 -5.93 2.23 11.16
C ILE A 115 -5.56 3.42 12.04
N ASN A 116 -4.97 4.47 11.47
CA ASN A 116 -4.59 5.66 12.21
C ASN A 116 -5.78 6.35 12.88
N ARG A 117 -6.98 6.31 12.27
CA ARG A 117 -8.21 6.82 12.88
C ARG A 117 -8.62 6.02 14.12
N TYR A 118 -8.64 4.69 14.05
CA TYR A 118 -9.01 3.84 15.19
C TYR A 118 -7.96 3.88 16.30
N GLU A 119 -6.69 3.93 15.91
CA GLU A 119 -5.56 3.97 16.83
C GLU A 119 -5.27 5.38 17.35
N THR A 120 -5.95 6.43 16.89
CA THR A 120 -5.62 7.83 17.23
C THR A 120 -4.15 8.19 16.93
N ILE A 121 -3.64 7.74 15.79
CA ILE A 121 -2.32 8.11 15.27
C ILE A 121 -2.50 9.32 14.34
N PRO A 122 -1.74 10.42 14.52
CA PRO A 122 -1.85 11.59 13.65
C PRO A 122 -1.35 11.26 12.24
N ASN A 123 -2.07 11.77 11.23
CA ASN A 123 -1.67 11.71 9.83
C ASN A 123 -1.04 13.04 9.40
N PHE A 124 0.04 12.97 8.62
CA PHE A 124 0.54 14.12 7.88
C PHE A 124 -0.07 14.12 6.48
N VAL A 125 -0.98 15.06 6.21
CA VAL A 125 -1.75 15.13 4.96
C VAL A 125 -1.22 16.26 4.09
N THR A 126 -0.83 15.93 2.87
CA THR A 126 -0.41 16.89 1.83
C THR A 126 -1.53 17.09 0.81
N THR A 127 -1.40 18.12 -0.04
CA THR A 127 -2.33 18.32 -1.16
C THR A 127 -2.33 17.14 -2.13
N ASP A 128 -1.16 16.53 -2.36
CA ASP A 128 -1.03 15.34 -3.20
C ASP A 128 -1.78 14.14 -2.62
N ALA A 129 -1.67 13.90 -1.30
CA ALA A 129 -2.40 12.82 -0.64
C ALA A 129 -3.93 13.00 -0.75
N MET A 130 -4.43 14.24 -0.71
CA MET A 130 -5.84 14.54 -0.95
C MET A 130 -6.26 14.31 -2.40
N LEU A 131 -5.46 14.75 -3.38
CA LEU A 131 -5.74 14.56 -4.79
C LEU A 131 -5.74 13.07 -5.18
N HIS A 132 -4.82 12.28 -4.63
CA HIS A 132 -4.77 10.85 -4.86
C HIS A 132 -6.04 10.14 -4.39
N ASN A 133 -6.64 10.57 -3.27
CA ASN A 133 -7.91 10.01 -2.77
C ASN A 133 -9.08 10.20 -3.76
N TYR A 134 -9.05 11.25 -4.60
CA TYR A 134 -10.07 11.45 -5.63
C TYR A 134 -9.92 10.55 -6.87
N HIS A 135 -8.81 9.80 -6.97
CA HIS A 135 -8.50 8.94 -8.11
C HIS A 135 -8.45 7.44 -7.75
N LEU A 136 -8.71 7.09 -6.49
CA LEU A 136 -8.92 5.71 -6.04
C LEU A 136 -10.34 5.21 -6.33
#